data_AF-A0A3A4ZLG2-F1
#
_entry.id   AF-A0A3A4ZLG2-F1
#
_cell.length_a   1.000
_cell.length_b   1.000
_cell.length_c   1.000
_cell.angle_alpha   90.00
_cell.angle_beta   90.00
_cell.angle_gamma   90.00
#
_symmetry.space_group_name_H-M   'P 1'
#
loop_
_entity.id
_entity.type
_entity.pdbx_description
1 polymer ?
#
loop_
_entity_poly.entity_id
_entity_poly.type
_entity_poly.pdbx_seq_one_letter_code
_entity_poly.pdbx_strand_id
1 'polypeptide(L)'
;MCLALLRGQEQTKNPEKKGAAMSAFKVTSIIDGDTFEVSPQWQWGGQTGSRVRPAGYDAPEMHTYGGQAAKDKLSMLIAGGQVDLRDAHKVDRGRLVCEVYFRNKNLASYFLAYK
;
A
#
# COMPACT_ATOMS: atom_id res chain seq x y z
N MET A 1 18.74 55.54 -20.24
CA MET A 1 17.51 55.21 -20.96
C MET A 1 17.62 53.74 -21.37
N CYS A 2 16.78 52.89 -20.76
CA CYS A 2 16.39 51.53 -21.18
C CYS A 2 17.52 50.49 -21.42
N LEU A 3 17.49 49.26 -20.92
CA LEU A 3 16.39 48.42 -20.47
C LEU A 3 17.00 47.30 -19.62
N ALA A 4 16.58 47.19 -18.37
CA ALA A 4 16.77 45.97 -17.58
C ALA A 4 15.96 44.84 -18.23
N LEU A 5 16.55 43.66 -18.43
CA LEU A 5 15.79 42.41 -18.42
C LEU A 5 16.72 41.21 -18.21
N LEU A 6 16.81 40.86 -16.93
CA LEU A 6 17.13 39.53 -16.42
C LEU A 6 16.26 38.48 -17.14
N ARG A 7 16.88 37.39 -17.60
CA ARG A 7 16.20 36.11 -17.72
C ARG A 7 17.06 35.03 -17.09
N GLY A 8 17.01 35.00 -15.75
CA GLY A 8 17.23 33.76 -15.02
C GLY A 8 16.16 32.78 -15.46
N GLN A 9 16.55 31.63 -16.01
CA GLN A 9 15.61 30.56 -16.27
C GLN A 9 15.27 29.93 -14.92
N GLU A 10 14.06 30.27 -14.49
CA GLU A 10 13.38 29.80 -13.30
C GLU A 10 13.33 28.27 -13.25
N GLN A 11 13.58 27.80 -12.04
CA GLN A 11 13.36 26.42 -11.62
C GLN A 11 11.90 26.05 -11.86
N THR A 12 11.60 25.20 -12.84
CA THR A 12 10.37 24.40 -12.81
C THR A 12 10.57 23.25 -11.82
N LYS A 13 10.65 23.60 -10.53
CA LYS A 13 10.39 22.67 -9.44
C LYS A 13 8.88 22.39 -9.47
N ASN A 14 8.49 21.36 -10.20
CA ASN A 14 7.14 20.81 -10.10
C ASN A 14 6.92 20.38 -8.64
N PRO A 15 5.95 20.93 -7.90
CA PRO A 15 5.72 20.56 -6.52
C PRO A 15 4.81 19.33 -6.50
N GLU A 16 5.30 18.17 -6.90
CA GLU A 16 4.56 16.92 -6.76
C GLU A 16 5.04 16.14 -5.54
N LYS A 17 4.40 16.50 -4.43
CA LYS A 17 4.13 15.68 -3.24
C LYS A 17 5.33 15.10 -2.50
N LYS A 18 5.90 15.95 -1.64
CA LYS A 18 6.42 15.49 -0.34
C LYS A 18 5.26 15.00 0.55
N GLY A 19 4.68 13.85 0.22
CA GLY A 19 4.09 12.97 1.25
C GLY A 19 5.24 12.14 1.81
N ALA A 20 5.30 11.95 3.13
CA ALA A 20 6.29 11.14 3.83
C ALA A 20 6.80 9.97 3.00
N ALA A 21 8.10 9.65 3.03
CA ALA A 21 8.72 8.54 2.30
C ALA A 21 7.81 7.30 2.29
N MET A 22 7.00 7.16 1.24
CA MET A 22 6.00 6.13 1.13
C MET A 22 6.70 5.00 0.40
N SER A 23 7.04 3.98 1.16
CA SER A 23 7.55 2.75 0.57
C SER A 23 6.40 2.12 -0.20
N ALA A 24 6.32 2.43 -1.50
CA ALA A 24 5.41 1.79 -2.42
C ALA A 24 5.94 0.38 -2.68
N PHE A 25 5.18 -0.62 -2.23
CA PHE A 25 5.53 -2.02 -2.31
C PHE A 25 4.74 -2.68 -3.41
N LYS A 26 5.39 -3.45 -4.29
CA LYS A 26 4.70 -4.19 -5.35
C LYS A 26 4.18 -5.50 -4.78
N VAL A 27 2.89 -5.76 -4.92
CA VAL A 27 2.31 -7.03 -4.49
C VAL A 27 2.63 -8.09 -5.52
N THR A 28 3.35 -9.12 -5.10
CA THR A 28 3.77 -10.23 -5.99
C THR A 28 2.77 -11.37 -5.97
N SER A 29 2.21 -11.68 -4.81
CA SER A 29 1.32 -12.83 -4.60
C SER A 29 0.28 -12.50 -3.54
N ILE A 30 -0.97 -12.91 -3.77
CA ILE A 30 -2.02 -12.88 -2.76
C ILE A 30 -2.16 -14.29 -2.19
N ILE A 31 -1.86 -14.46 -0.90
CA ILE A 31 -1.96 -15.75 -0.22
C ILE A 31 -3.41 -15.95 0.24
N ASP A 32 -3.93 -14.96 0.96
CA ASP A 32 -5.22 -14.96 1.62
C ASP A 32 -5.96 -13.63 1.38
N GLY A 33 -7.25 -13.56 1.73
CA GLY A 33 -8.00 -12.32 1.73
C GLY A 33 -7.36 -11.25 2.64
N ASP A 34 -6.56 -11.64 3.63
CA ASP A 34 -5.85 -10.75 4.55
C ASP A 34 -4.31 -10.87 4.50
N THR A 35 -3.74 -11.68 3.60
CA THR A 35 -2.30 -11.93 3.61
C THR A 35 -1.76 -11.91 2.20
N PHE A 36 -0.77 -11.06 1.97
CA PHE A 36 -0.11 -10.95 0.67
C PHE A 36 1.39 -10.77 0.80
N GLU A 37 2.08 -11.02 -0.30
CA GLU A 37 3.52 -10.86 -0.41
C GLU A 37 3.86 -9.62 -1.22
N VAL A 38 4.89 -8.91 -0.77
CA VAL A 38 5.40 -7.71 -1.42
C VAL A 38 6.86 -7.82 -1.82
N SER A 39 7.22 -7.05 -2.85
CA SER A 39 8.57 -6.84 -3.33
C SER A 39 8.80 -5.33 -3.60
N PRO A 40 9.93 -4.74 -3.20
CA PRO A 40 11.00 -5.34 -2.39
C PRO A 40 10.50 -5.74 -0.99
N GLN A 41 11.24 -6.60 -0.29
CA GLN A 41 10.92 -6.99 1.09
C GLN A 41 10.83 -5.75 2.00
N TRP A 42 9.83 -5.72 2.87
CA TRP A 42 9.70 -4.65 3.86
C TRP A 42 10.77 -4.82 4.92
N GLN A 43 11.22 -3.69 5.48
CA GLN A 43 12.14 -3.64 6.60
C GLN A 43 11.51 -2.77 7.70
N TRP A 44 11.30 -3.35 8.87
CA TRP A 44 10.71 -2.66 10.01
C TRP A 44 11.32 -3.15 11.32
N GLY A 45 11.82 -2.23 12.15
CA GLY A 45 12.40 -2.55 13.45
C GLY A 45 13.58 -3.53 13.39
N GLY A 46 14.39 -3.49 12.32
CA GLY A 46 15.50 -4.43 12.10
C GLY A 46 15.07 -5.82 11.60
N GLN A 47 13.77 -6.06 11.44
CA GLN A 47 13.24 -7.28 10.83
C GLN A 47 12.95 -7.02 9.36
N THR A 48 13.10 -8.07 8.54
CA THR A 48 12.74 -8.04 7.12
C THR A 48 11.80 -9.19 6.79
N GLY A 49 10.95 -8.96 5.81
CA GLY A 49 10.07 -10.00 5.30
C GLY A 49 9.34 -9.56 4.04
N SER A 50 8.69 -10.52 3.41
CA SER A 50 7.86 -10.24 2.22
C SER A 50 6.38 -10.26 2.57
N ARG A 51 5.99 -10.89 3.69
CA ARG A 51 4.59 -11.12 4.04
C ARG A 51 4.02 -9.97 4.84
N VAL A 52 2.89 -9.46 4.39
CA VAL A 52 2.19 -8.33 5.00
C VAL A 52 0.76 -8.75 5.30
N ARG A 53 0.33 -8.40 6.51
CA ARG A 53 -1.07 -8.47 6.94
C ARG A 53 -1.59 -7.02 7.04
N PRO A 54 -2.49 -6.59 6.13
CA PRO A 54 -3.14 -5.31 6.24
C PRO A 54 -3.97 -5.25 7.52
N ALA A 55 -3.72 -4.24 8.33
CA ALA A 55 -4.59 -3.85 9.43
C ALA A 55 -5.78 -3.05 8.87
N GLY A 56 -6.96 -3.21 9.48
CA GLY A 56 -8.14 -2.42 9.16
C GLY A 56 -9.25 -3.18 8.43
N TYR A 57 -8.98 -4.37 7.90
CA TYR A 57 -10.03 -5.31 7.52
C TYR A 57 -9.59 -6.72 7.85
N ASP A 58 -10.48 -7.48 8.49
CA ASP A 58 -10.32 -8.92 8.61
C ASP A 58 -11.16 -9.50 7.49
N ALA A 59 -10.55 -10.25 6.58
CA ALA A 59 -11.30 -10.91 5.54
C ALA A 59 -12.31 -11.85 6.21
N PRO A 60 -13.60 -11.81 5.86
CA PRO A 60 -14.58 -12.72 6.45
C PRO A 60 -14.11 -14.16 6.19
N GLU A 61 -14.24 -15.03 7.19
CA GLU A 61 -13.77 -16.42 7.13
C GLU A 61 -14.11 -17.03 5.77
N MET A 62 -13.12 -17.67 5.12
CA MET A 62 -13.20 -18.25 3.77
C MET A 62 -14.45 -19.12 3.51
N HIS A 63 -15.14 -19.56 4.57
CA HIS A 63 -16.37 -20.34 4.52
C HIS A 63 -17.64 -19.51 4.26
N THR A 64 -17.59 -18.19 4.39
CA THR A 64 -18.74 -17.33 4.05
C THR A 64 -18.74 -17.01 2.56
N TYR A 65 -19.94 -16.93 1.97
CA TYR A 65 -20.18 -16.67 0.54
C TYR A 65 -19.40 -15.44 -0.01
N GLY A 66 -19.01 -14.50 0.86
CA GLY A 66 -18.23 -13.31 0.51
C GLY A 66 -16.70 -13.48 0.51
N GLY A 67 -16.13 -14.48 1.18
CA GLY A 67 -14.67 -14.61 1.36
C GLY A 67 -13.92 -14.85 0.05
N GLN A 68 -14.45 -15.73 -0.81
CA GLN A 68 -13.85 -16.02 -2.11
C GLN A 68 -13.97 -14.83 -3.07
N ALA A 69 -15.11 -14.14 -3.08
CA ALA A 69 -15.33 -12.94 -3.88
C ALA A 69 -14.44 -11.78 -3.42
N ALA A 70 -14.22 -11.65 -2.12
CA ALA A 70 -13.30 -10.67 -1.55
C ALA A 70 -11.85 -10.96 -1.96
N LYS A 71 -11.40 -12.22 -1.90
CA LYS A 71 -10.06 -12.62 -2.36
C LYS A 71 -9.86 -12.34 -3.85
N ASP A 72 -10.83 -12.70 -4.68
CA ASP A 72 -10.76 -12.46 -6.13
C ASP A 72 -10.70 -10.96 -6.45
N LYS A 73 -11.56 -10.16 -5.82
CA LYS A 73 -11.57 -8.70 -5.95
C LYS A 73 -10.28 -8.06 -5.45
N LEU A 74 -9.73 -8.54 -4.33
CA LEU A 74 -8.43 -8.11 -3.82
C LEU A 74 -7.34 -8.39 -4.84
N SER A 75 -7.29 -9.63 -5.35
CA SER A 75 -6.35 -10.04 -6.38
C SER A 75 -6.45 -9.15 -7.62
N MET A 76 -7.65 -8.91 -8.13
CA MET A 76 -7.84 -8.01 -9.27
C MET A 76 -7.42 -6.55 -9.01
N LEU A 77 -7.57 -6.07 -7.78
CA LEU A 77 -7.25 -4.68 -7.42
C LEU A 77 -5.76 -4.45 -7.19
N ILE A 78 -5.12 -5.34 -6.42
CA ILE A 78 -3.76 -5.13 -5.91
C ILE A 78 -2.74 -6.13 -6.43
N ALA A 79 -3.11 -7.28 -7.01
CA ALA A 79 -2.12 -8.24 -7.52
C ALA A 79 -1.33 -7.62 -8.68
N GLY A 80 0.00 -7.62 -8.56
CA GLY A 80 0.90 -6.93 -9.50
C GLY A 80 0.88 -5.41 -9.40
N GLY A 81 -0.01 -4.84 -8.58
CA GLY A 81 -0.11 -3.42 -8.27
C GLY A 81 0.87 -2.97 -7.19
N GLN A 82 1.02 -1.66 -7.06
CA GLN A 82 1.76 -1.04 -5.97
C GLN A 82 0.79 -0.65 -4.85
N VAL A 83 1.14 -1.02 -3.63
CA VAL A 83 0.42 -0.66 -2.41
C VAL A 83 1.34 0.13 -1.49
N ASP A 84 0.76 1.07 -0.76
CA ASP A 84 1.44 1.86 0.24
C ASP A 84 1.23 1.21 1.61
N LEU A 85 2.32 0.73 2.20
CA LEU A 85 2.30 0.25 3.58
C LEU A 85 2.52 1.44 4.52
N ARG A 86 1.53 1.72 5.36
CA ARG A 86 1.54 2.79 6.37
C ARG A 86 1.28 2.21 7.75
N ASP A 87 1.61 2.97 8.80
CA ASP A 87 1.31 2.63 10.19
C ASP A 87 1.63 1.15 10.54
N ALA A 88 2.90 0.79 10.38
CA ALA A 88 3.36 -0.53 10.78
C ALA A 88 3.31 -0.66 12.31
N HIS A 89 2.41 -1.51 12.79
CA HIS A 89 2.16 -1.69 14.22
C HIS A 89 3.16 -2.66 14.86
N LYS A 90 3.33 -3.84 14.25
CA LYS A 90 4.17 -4.92 14.78
C LYS A 90 4.51 -5.96 13.72
N VAL A 91 5.54 -6.74 13.97
CA VAL A 91 5.84 -7.96 13.19
C VAL A 91 5.47 -9.18 14.04
N ASP A 92 4.55 -10.00 13.53
CA ASP A 92 4.15 -11.26 14.17
C ASP A 92 4.70 -12.45 13.37
N ARG A 93 5.69 -13.15 13.95
CA ARG A 93 6.30 -14.37 13.36
C ARG A 93 6.71 -14.20 11.89
N GLY A 94 7.32 -13.06 11.54
CA GLY A 94 7.74 -12.75 10.16
C GLY A 94 6.64 -12.19 9.24
N ARG A 95 5.49 -11.76 9.80
CA ARG A 95 4.43 -11.05 9.09
C ARG A 95 4.35 -9.62 9.61
N LEU A 96 4.49 -8.64 8.73
CA LEU A 96 4.31 -7.24 9.11
C LEU A 96 2.83 -6.92 9.19
N VAL A 97 2.37 -6.48 10.35
CA VAL A 97 1.03 -5.94 10.56
C VAL A 97 1.10 -4.43 10.37
N CYS A 98 0.49 -3.94 9.30
CA CYS A 98 0.50 -2.51 8.95
C CYS A 98 -0.77 -2.12 8.20
N GLU A 99 -1.16 -0.85 8.22
CA GLU A 99 -2.24 -0.37 7.39
C GLU A 99 -1.83 -0.30 5.92
N VAL A 100 -2.72 -0.72 5.01
CA VAL A 100 -2.40 -0.77 3.58
C VAL A 100 -3.32 0.15 2.81
N TYR A 101 -2.71 1.02 2.02
CA TYR A 101 -3.38 2.00 1.21
C TYR A 101 -3.12 1.69 -0.27
N PHE A 102 -4.18 1.65 -1.07
CA PHE A 102 -4.09 1.53 -2.51
C PHE A 102 -4.66 2.80 -3.15
N ARG A 103 -3.86 3.46 -4.00
CA ARG A 103 -4.24 4.74 -4.64
C ARG A 103 -4.73 5.79 -3.63
N ASN A 104 -4.04 5.92 -2.50
CA ASN A 104 -4.40 6.81 -1.39
C ASN A 104 -5.81 6.55 -0.80
N LYS A 105 -6.33 5.33 -0.96
CA LYS A 105 -7.56 4.84 -0.32
C LYS A 105 -7.21 3.62 0.52
N ASN A 106 -7.70 3.57 1.75
CA ASN A 106 -7.48 2.43 2.62
C ASN A 106 -8.10 1.17 1.99
N LEU A 107 -7.35 0.06 1.96
CA LEU A 107 -7.85 -1.23 1.44
C LEU A 107 -9.14 -1.65 2.12
N ALA A 108 -9.25 -1.43 3.44
CA ALA A 108 -10.45 -1.71 4.21
C ALA A 108 -11.71 -1.03 3.63
N SER A 109 -11.55 0.17 3.05
CA SER A 109 -12.66 0.90 2.45
C SER A 109 -13.25 0.19 1.22
N TYR A 110 -12.47 -0.65 0.53
CA TYR A 110 -12.95 -1.44 -0.61
C TYR A 110 -13.78 -2.66 -0.18
N PHE A 111 -13.58 -3.12 1.06
CA PHE A 111 -14.26 -4.28 1.64
C PHE A 111 -15.41 -3.92 2.59
N LEU A 112 -15.69 -2.62 2.80
CA LEU A 112 -16.86 -2.14 3.58
C LEU A 112 -18.20 -2.71 3.11
N ALA A 113 -18.29 -3.14 1.85
CA ALA A 113 -19.50 -3.71 1.25
C ALA A 113 -19.78 -5.18 1.66
N TYR A 114 -18.88 -5.85 2.36
CA TYR A 114 -19.04 -7.24 2.80
C TYR A 114 -19.43 -7.35 4.29
N LYS A 115 -20.04 -6.29 4.85
CA LYS A 115 -20.49 -6.23 6.24
C LYS A 115 -21.80 -6.97 6.47
#